data_AF-A0AAD9N8D2-F1
#
_entry.id   AF-A0AAD9N8D2-F1
#
_cell.length_a   1.000
_cell.length_b   1.000
_cell.length_c   1.000
_cell.angle_alpha   90.00
_cell.angle_beta   90.00
_cell.angle_gamma   90.00
#
_symmetry.space_group_name_H-M   'P 1'
#
loop_
_entity.id
_entity.type
_entity.pdbx_description
1 polymer ?
#
loop_
_entity_poly.entity_id
_entity_poly.type
_entity_poly.pdbx_seq_one_letter_code
_entity_poly.pdbx_strand_id
1 'polypeptide(L)' 'MSTMYTQIENVESYIYMGQRYSTRNKNQDKEIQRRITAGWTAFAKHRDNFKGNI' A
#
# COMPACT_ATOMS: atom_id res chain seq x y z
N MET A 1 18.51 -25.04 1.75
CA MET A 1 18.13 -23.84 2.54
C MET A 1 16.61 -23.83 2.65
N SER A 2 16.08 -24.16 3.82
CA SER A 2 14.63 -24.17 4.06
C SER A 2 14.20 -22.75 4.41
N THR A 3 13.45 -22.10 3.52
CA THR A 3 12.88 -20.77 3.76
C THR A 3 11.90 -20.88 4.92
N MET A 4 12.25 -20.37 6.10
CA MET A 4 11.31 -20.28 7.23
C MET A 4 10.26 -19.23 6.90
N TYR A 5 9.09 -19.68 6.47
CA TYR A 5 7.92 -18.82 6.36
C TYR A 5 7.53 -18.39 7.77
N THR A 6 7.80 -17.12 8.09
CA THR A 6 7.31 -16.50 9.33
C THR A 6 5.79 -16.48 9.22
N GLN A 7 5.12 -17.22 10.08
CA GLN A 7 3.67 -17.25 10.12
C GLN A 7 3.18 -15.87 10.56
N ILE A 8 2.62 -15.11 9.61
CA ILE A 8 2.07 -13.78 9.89
C ILE A 8 0.86 -13.96 10.81
N GLU A 9 0.90 -13.31 11.98
CA GLU A 9 -0.16 -13.36 12.96
C GLU A 9 -1.46 -12.78 12.39
N ASN A 10 -2.57 -13.50 12.56
CA ASN A 10 -3.88 -13.03 12.08
C ASN A 10 -4.49 -12.07 13.09
N VAL A 11 -4.42 -10.77 12.79
CA VAL A 11 -4.96 -9.69 13.64
C VAL A 11 -6.21 -9.08 13.01
N GLU A 12 -7.18 -8.63 13.81
CA GLU A 12 -8.42 -8.02 13.31
C GLU A 12 -8.20 -6.60 12.73
N SER A 13 -7.20 -5.89 13.24
CA SER A 13 -6.78 -4.59 12.72
C SER A 13 -5.31 -4.27 13.05
N TYR A 14 -4.64 -3.50 12.20
CA TYR A 14 -3.28 -3.01 12.41
C TYR A 14 -3.15 -1.53 12.03
N ILE A 15 -2.15 -0.83 12.58
CA ILE A 15 -1.83 0.55 12.20
C ILE A 15 -0.68 0.53 11.20
N TYR A 16 -0.87 1.14 10.03
CA TYR A 16 0.17 1.34 9.03
C TYR A 16 0.24 2.82 8.66
N MET A 17 1.42 3.41 8.89
CA MET A 17 1.68 4.85 8.64
C MET A 17 0.63 5.77 9.29
N GLY A 18 0.25 5.49 10.54
CA GLY A 18 -0.73 6.30 11.29
C GLY A 18 -2.19 6.05 10.91
N GLN A 19 -2.48 5.21 9.91
CA GLN A 19 -3.83 4.82 9.54
C GLN A 19 -4.18 3.44 10.09
N ARG A 20 -5.39 3.29 10.63
CA ARG A 20 -5.89 1.99 11.11
C ARG A 20 -6.55 1.21 9.99
N TYR A 21 -6.08 -0.02 9.77
CA TYR A 21 -6.60 -0.97 8.79
C TYR A 21 -7.30 -2.09 9.52
N SER A 22 -8.52 -2.42 9.10
CA SER A 22 -9.20 -3.63 9.57
C SER A 22 -9.11 -4.71 8.51
N THR A 23 -8.78 -5.91 8.95
CA THR A 23 -8.67 -7.15 8.16
C THR A 23 -10.04 -7.76 7.89
N ARG A 24 -11.07 -7.30 8.60
CA ARG A 24 -12.46 -7.76 8.50
C ARG A 24 -13.22 -7.17 7.31
N ASN A 25 -12.69 -6.12 6.67
CA ASN A 25 -13.40 -5.36 5.65
C ASN A 25 -13.18 -5.95 4.25
N LYS A 26 -14.23 -6.50 3.63
CA LYS A 26 -14.23 -7.11 2.28
C LYS A 26 -13.87 -6.16 1.13
N ASN A 27 -13.69 -4.86 1.39
CA ASN A 27 -13.30 -3.87 0.37
C ASN A 27 -11.78 -3.59 0.33
N GLN A 28 -10.94 -4.40 0.97
CA GLN A 28 -9.48 -4.21 0.89
C GLN A 28 -8.96 -4.19 -0.55
N ASP A 29 -9.44 -5.07 -1.43
CA ASP A 29 -9.04 -5.07 -2.84
C ASP A 29 -9.37 -3.73 -3.52
N LYS A 30 -10.57 -3.18 -3.27
CA LYS A 30 -10.96 -1.87 -3.83
C LYS A 30 -10.11 -0.74 -3.26
N GLU A 31 -9.76 -0.80 -1.98
CA GLU A 31 -8.90 0.18 -1.34
C GLU A 31 -7.47 0.13 -1.89
N ILE A 32 -6.93 -1.07 -2.11
CA ILE A 32 -5.62 -1.29 -2.76
C ILE A 32 -5.64 -0.74 -4.18
N GLN A 33 -6.66 -1.08 -4.98
CA GLN A 33 -6.82 -0.56 -6.34
C GLN A 33 -6.90 0.96 -6.36
N ARG A 34 -7.72 1.56 -5.47
CA ARG A 34 -7.85 3.02 -5.36
C ARG A 34 -6.52 3.70 -5.06
N ARG A 35 -5.68 3.09 -4.21
CA ARG A 35 -4.34 3.61 -3.86
C ARG A 35 -3.36 3.50 -5.02
N ILE A 36 -3.37 2.38 -5.73
CA ILE A 36 -2.53 2.20 -6.93
C ILE A 36 -2.88 3.29 -7.95
N THR A 37 -4.17 3.49 -8.24
CA THR A 37 -4.62 4.53 -9.17
C THR A 37 -4.25 5.94 -8.69
N ALA A 38 -4.47 6.25 -7.41
CA ALA A 38 -4.10 7.54 -6.83
C ALA A 38 -2.59 7.79 -6.88
N GLY A 39 -1.78 6.77 -6.59
CA GLY A 39 -0.32 6.83 -6.69
C GLY A 39 0.16 7.11 -8.10
N TRP A 40 -0.38 6.39 -9.10
CA TRP A 40 -0.07 6.66 -10.52
C TRP A 40 -0.51 8.06 -10.96
N THR A 41 -1.67 8.51 -10.51
CA THR A 41 -2.18 9.85 -10.81
C THR A 41 -1.28 10.94 -10.23
N ALA A 42 -0.87 10.79 -8.96
CA ALA A 42 0.05 11.70 -8.29
C ALA A 42 1.42 11.70 -8.99
N PHE A 43 1.94 10.53 -9.33
CA PHE A 43 3.19 10.39 -10.09
C PHE A 43 3.10 11.10 -11.44
N ALA A 44 2.07 10.82 -12.24
CA ALA A 44 1.88 11.45 -13.55
C ALA A 44 1.82 12.98 -13.45
N LYS A 45 1.14 13.51 -12.42
CA LYS A 45 1.01 14.95 -12.16
C LYS A 45 2.34 15.60 -11.76
N HIS A 46 3.18 14.89 -11.00
CA HIS A 46 4.43 15.42 -10.46
C HIS A 46 5.67 14.88 -11.18
N ARG A 47 5.51 14.17 -12.30
CA ARG A 47 6.60 13.49 -13.02
C ARG A 47 7.73 14.43 -13.42
N ASP A 48 7.41 15.69 -13.68
CA ASP A 48 8.39 16.69 -14.10
C ASP A 48 9.28 17.14 -12.93
N ASN A 49 8.84 16.99 -11.67
CA ASN A 49 9.70 17.16 -10.48
C ASN A 49 10.72 16.01 -10.35
N PHE A 50 10.42 14.84 -10.91
CA PHE A 50 11.31 13.67 -10.91
C PHE A 50 12.27 13.65 -12.11
N LYS A 51 12.04 14.49 -13.12
CA LYS A 51 13.05 14.75 -14.14
C LYS A 51 14.11 15.64 -13.49
N GLY A 52 15.15 15.00 -12.96
CA GLY A 52 16.34 15.72 -12.55
C GLY A 52 16.82 16.56 -13.72
N ASN A 53 16.78 17.89 -13.58
CA ASN A 53 17.56 18.78 -14.44
C ASN A 53 19.02 18.50 -14.08
N ILE A 54 19.67 17.69 -14.91
CA ILE A 54 21.14 17.54 -14.96
C ILE A 54 21.61 18.42 -16.10
#